data_AF-A0A133UHI0-F1
#
_entry.id   AF-A0A133UHI0-F1
#
_cell.length_a   1.000
_cell.length_b   1.000
_cell.length_c   1.000
_cell.angle_alpha   90.00
_cell.angle_beta   90.00
_cell.angle_gamma   90.00
#
_symmetry.space_group_name_H-M   'P 1'
#
loop_
_entity.id
_entity.type
_entity.pdbx_description
1 polymer ?
#
loop_
_entity_poly.entity_id
_entity_poly.type
_entity_poly.pdbx_seq_one_letter_code
_entity_poly.pdbx_strand_id
1 'polypeptide(L)' 'SAPEGVHLVRDDITDPEMDVYRGADLLFSLRTPMELYPFLEAMAREVKSDLMVKPVSSEESPSWGELINYSGVSFYVLRT' A
#
# COMPACT_ATOMS: atom_id res chain seq x y z
N SER A 1 16.03 -15.99 3.69
CA SER A 1 15.03 -16.46 2.70
C SER A 1 13.66 -15.99 3.15
N ALA A 2 12.71 -15.86 2.23
CA ALA A 2 11.33 -15.57 2.58
C ALA A 2 10.71 -16.77 3.33
N PRO A 3 9.69 -16.56 4.19
CA PRO A 3 8.89 -17.64 4.74
C PRO A 3 8.25 -18.50 3.65
N GLU A 4 7.87 -19.73 4.00
CA GLU A 4 7.10 -20.59 3.09
C GLU A 4 5.79 -19.91 2.68
N GLY A 5 5.43 -20.00 1.40
CA GLY A 5 4.27 -19.32 0.83
C GLY A 5 4.46 -17.83 0.55
N VAL A 6 5.65 -17.26 0.80
CA VAL A 6 5.96 -15.86 0.49
C VAL A 6 6.83 -15.77 -0.76
N HIS A 7 6.30 -15.09 -1.78
CA HIS A 7 7.04 -14.75 -2.98
C HIS A 7 7.61 -13.34 -2.86
N LEU A 8 8.93 -13.20 -3.04
CA LEU A 8 9.59 -11.90 -3.09
C LEU A 8 9.79 -11.51 -4.55
N VAL A 9 9.24 -10.36 -4.92
CA VAL A 9 9.40 -9.76 -6.25
C VAL A 9 10.11 -8.42 -6.08
N ARG A 10 11.07 -8.15 -6.96
CA ARG A 10 11.66 -6.81 -7.08
C ARG A 10 10.89 -6.10 -8.18
N ASP A 11 10.21 -5.02 -7.83
CA ASP A 11 9.40 -4.22 -8.76
C ASP A 11 9.63 -2.73 -8.51
N ASP A 12 9.35 -1.90 -9.54
CA ASP A 12 9.36 -0.44 -9.45
C ASP A 12 7.91 0.05 -9.37
N ILE A 13 7.49 0.54 -8.21
CA ILE A 13 6.10 0.95 -7.99
C ILE A 13 5.68 2.15 -8.85
N THR A 14 6.65 2.89 -9.42
CA THR A 14 6.39 4.03 -10.31
C THR A 14 6.16 3.60 -11.76
N ASP A 15 6.54 2.38 -12.11
CA ASP A 15 6.27 1.69 -13.39
C ASP A 15 6.05 0.18 -13.14
N PRO A 16 4.94 -0.19 -12.47
CA PRO A 16 4.77 -1.51 -11.88
C PRO A 16 4.42 -2.60 -12.90
N GLU A 17 4.92 -3.81 -12.67
CA GLU A 17 4.43 -5.01 -13.35
C GLU A 17 3.05 -5.42 -12.78
N MET A 18 1.97 -4.83 -13.30
CA MET A 18 0.60 -4.98 -12.75
C MET A 18 0.13 -6.42 -12.53
N ASP A 19 0.64 -7.39 -13.30
CA ASP A 19 0.34 -8.81 -13.11
C ASP A 19 0.73 -9.34 -11.73
N VAL A 20 1.72 -8.74 -11.07
CA VAL A 20 2.14 -9.09 -9.71
C VAL A 20 1.04 -8.76 -8.68
N TYR A 21 0.24 -7.73 -8.94
CA TYR A 21 -0.74 -7.19 -7.99
C TYR A 21 -2.19 -7.61 -8.30
N ARG A 22 -2.44 -8.19 -9.48
CA ARG A 22 -3.80 -8.58 -9.90
C ARG A 22 -4.39 -9.65 -8.99
N GLY A 23 -5.62 -9.43 -8.54
CA GLY A 23 -6.35 -10.35 -7.67
C GLY A 23 -5.99 -10.23 -6.19
N ALA A 24 -5.18 -9.25 -5.80
CA ALA A 24 -4.92 -8.96 -4.40
C ALA A 24 -6.15 -8.35 -3.73
N ASP A 25 -6.54 -8.87 -2.56
CA ASP A 25 -7.60 -8.26 -1.73
C ASP A 25 -7.09 -7.02 -0.99
N LEU A 26 -5.78 -6.94 -0.72
CA LEU A 26 -5.14 -5.84 -0.01
C LEU A 26 -3.72 -5.57 -0.55
N LEU A 27 -3.46 -4.31 -0.88
CA LEU A 27 -2.12 -3.75 -1.02
C LEU A 27 -1.68 -3.15 0.32
N PHE A 28 -0.53 -3.60 0.82
CA PHE A 28 0.01 -3.13 2.10
C PHE A 28 1.39 -2.49 1.92
N SER A 29 1.58 -1.33 2.53
CA SER A 29 2.84 -0.58 2.44
C SER A 29 3.32 -0.12 3.81
N LEU A 30 4.60 -0.36 4.10
CA LEU A 30 5.25 -0.04 5.37
C LEU A 30 6.29 1.07 5.19
N ARG A 31 6.16 2.13 5.99
CA ARG A 31 7.09 3.27 6.02
C ARG A 31 7.32 3.86 4.62
N THR A 32 6.22 4.08 3.91
CA THR A 32 6.26 4.62 2.55
C THR A 32 6.34 6.14 2.61
N PRO A 33 7.27 6.78 1.88
CA PRO A 33 7.34 8.23 1.79
C PRO A 33 6.17 8.79 0.97
N MET A 34 5.73 10.00 1.29
CA MET A 34 4.49 10.57 0.74
C MET A 34 4.48 10.72 -0.79
N GLU A 35 5.67 10.87 -1.40
CA GLU A 35 5.86 10.99 -2.85
C GLU A 35 5.39 9.75 -3.61
N LEU A 36 5.37 8.59 -2.95
CA LEU A 36 4.94 7.32 -3.54
C LEU A 36 3.44 7.05 -3.36
N TYR A 37 2.73 7.85 -2.56
CA TYR A 37 1.30 7.64 -2.30
C TYR A 37 0.41 7.70 -3.55
N PRO A 38 0.62 8.61 -4.51
CA PRO A 38 -0.21 8.66 -5.72
C PRO A 38 -0.11 7.38 -6.55
N PHE A 39 1.09 6.78 -6.62
CA PHE A 39 1.31 5.53 -7.35
C PHE A 39 0.65 4.34 -6.66
N LEU A 40 0.74 4.27 -5.32
CA LEU A 40 0.02 3.25 -4.54
C LEU A 40 -1.50 3.36 -4.71
N GLU A 41 -2.04 4.58 -4.65
CA GLU A 41 -3.47 4.82 -4.89
C GLU A 41 -3.89 4.38 -6.29
N ALA A 42 -3.11 4.76 -7.32
CA ALA A 42 -3.39 4.41 -8.71
C ALA A 42 -3.42 2.88 -8.89
N MET A 43 -2.41 2.17 -8.37
CA MET A 43 -2.37 0.70 -8.43
C MET A 43 -3.57 0.08 -7.72
N ALA A 44 -3.87 0.50 -6.49
CA ALA A 44 -4.99 -0.03 -5.70
C ALA A 44 -6.33 0.09 -6.45
N ARG A 45 -6.58 1.26 -7.06
CA ARG A 45 -7.79 1.49 -7.87
C ARG A 45 -7.80 0.64 -9.14
N GLU A 46 -6.65 0.48 -9.81
CA GLU A 46 -6.52 -0.31 -11.03
C GLU A 46 -6.79 -1.81 -10.77
N VAL A 47 -6.24 -2.36 -9.69
CA VAL A 47 -6.45 -3.78 -9.34
C VAL A 47 -7.71 -4.04 -8.50
N LYS A 48 -8.44 -2.97 -8.11
CA LYS A 48 -9.62 -3.01 -7.24
C LYS A 48 -9.33 -3.69 -5.89
N SER A 49 -8.24 -3.26 -5.28
CA SER A 49 -7.74 -3.76 -4.01
C SER A 49 -7.76 -2.66 -2.96
N ASP A 50 -8.11 -3.01 -1.73
CA ASP A 50 -7.94 -2.08 -0.60
C ASP A 50 -6.46 -1.70 -0.47
N LEU A 51 -6.19 -0.49 0.03
CA LEU A 51 -4.82 -0.03 0.27
C LEU A 51 -4.66 0.38 1.72
N MET A 52 -3.70 -0.23 2.40
CA MET A 52 -3.29 0.13 3.76
C MET A 52 -1.84 0.60 3.78
N VAL A 53 -1.62 1.84 4.24
CA VAL A 53 -0.30 2.46 4.33
C VAL A 53 0.02 2.82 5.77
N LYS A 54 1.16 2.31 6.26
CA LYS A 54 1.81 2.82 7.46
C LYS A 54 2.80 3.92 7.06
N PRO A 55 2.56 5.19 7.37
CA PRO A 55 3.43 6.29 6.95
C PRO A 55 4.78 6.25 7.68
N VAL A 56 5.81 6.92 7.12
CA VAL A 56 7.12 7.10 7.76
C VAL A 56 6.98 7.97 9.00
N SER A 57 6.25 9.08 8.87
CA SER A 57 5.98 10.06 9.92
C SER A 57 4.48 10.20 10.18
N SER A 58 4.09 10.61 11.39
CA SER A 58 2.70 10.97 11.70
C SER A 58 2.25 12.28 11.05
N GLU A 59 3.17 13.06 10.50
CA GLU A 59 2.87 14.33 9.82
C GLU A 59 2.51 14.13 8.34
N GLU A 60 2.77 12.95 7.78
CA GLU A 60 2.46 12.62 6.38
C GLU A 60 1.02 12.10 6.30
N SER A 61 0.16 12.82 5.60
CA SER A 61 -1.22 12.38 5.34
C SER A 61 -1.50 12.33 3.84
N PRO A 62 -2.04 11.22 3.31
CA PRO A 62 -2.61 11.20 1.97
C PRO A 62 -3.87 12.06 1.89
N SER A 63 -4.25 12.44 0.66
CA SER A 63 -5.53 13.09 0.34
C SER A 63 -6.71 12.11 0.23
N TRP A 64 -6.46 10.83 0.42
CA TRP A 64 -7.39 9.72 0.26
C TRP A 64 -7.47 8.87 1.52
N GLY A 65 -8.54 8.08 1.62
CA GLY A 65 -8.72 7.11 2.69
C GLY A 65 -8.99 7.73 4.06
N GLU A 66 -8.99 6.86 5.08
CA GLU A 66 -9.25 7.19 6.48
C GLU A 66 -8.07 6.77 7.37
N LEU A 67 -7.80 7.54 8.43
CA LEU A 67 -6.82 7.16 9.45
C LEU A 67 -7.47 6.18 10.43
N ILE A 68 -6.98 4.94 10.45
CA ILE A 68 -7.40 3.89 11.38
C ILE A 68 -6.31 3.66 12.42
N ASN A 69 -6.68 3.70 13.71
CA ASN A 69 -5.80 3.25 14.78
C ASN A 69 -6.18 1.82 15.20
N TYR A 70 -5.20 0.93 15.20
CA TYR A 70 -5.34 -0.44 15.68
C TYR A 70 -4.20 -0.78 16.64
N SER A 71 -4.56 -1.14 17.87
CA SER A 71 -3.58 -1.48 18.93
C SER A 71 -2.47 -0.44 19.12
N GLY A 72 -2.80 0.85 18.97
CA GLY A 72 -1.83 1.94 19.12
C GLY A 72 -1.02 2.26 17.86
N VAL A 73 -1.25 1.56 16.75
CA VAL A 73 -0.60 1.81 15.45
C VAL A 73 -1.60 2.44 14.50
N SER A 74 -1.22 3.57 13.89
CA SER A 74 -2.06 4.29 12.94
C SER A 74 -1.69 3.96 11.48
N PHE A 75 -2.72 3.72 10.67
CA PHE A 75 -2.62 3.42 9.23
C PHE A 75 -3.59 4.30 8.44
N TYR A 76 -3.24 4.63 7.21
CA TYR A 76 -4.19 5.17 6.24
C TYR A 76 -4.78 4.04 5.42
N VAL A 77 -6.11 4.00 5.31
CA VAL A 77 -6.84 2.94 4.60
C VAL A 77 -7.73 3.54 3.53
N LEU A 78 -7.50 3.16 2.27
CA LEU A 78 -8.40 3.38 1.15
C LEU A 78 -9.16 2.08 0.90
N ARG A 79 -10.50 2.17 0.86
CA ARG A 79 -11.38 1.06 0.44
C ARG A 79 -11.81 1.29 -1.01
N THR A 80 -11.67 0.27 -1.86
CA THR A 80 -12.01 0.34 -3.30
C THR A 80 -13.21 -0.49 -3.68
#